data_AF-A0A063BJV6-F1
#
_entry.id   AF-A0A063BJV6-F1
#
_cell.length_a   1.000
_cell.length_b   1.000
_cell.length_c   1.000
_cell.angle_alpha   90.00
_cell.angle_beta   90.00
_cell.angle_gamma   90.00
#
_symmetry.space_group_name_H-M   'P 1'
#
loop_
_entity.id
_entity.type
_entity.pdbx_description
1 polymer ?
#
loop_
_entity_poly.entity_id
_entity_poly.type
_entity_poly.pdbx_seq_one_letter_code
_entity_poly.pdbx_strand_id
1 'polypeptide(L)'
;MHVAAVFMFMVLMKPHFHLPEWTIVLSNITLVQGWIPLPRYNFSFNGVAWSISAEFAFYLLFPFLASNFSKTWHWKWMLSVVVVVLMIALCQIYRIDSYNPTVNGVSTFTLLYTNPVARVMEFISGMVVYLIFKKISQRNFNALLATIIEVALIAAISAMIVYWRQIYDAAFDVSRSFADWQKFCGPFPLYSALILMFAVGRGRVSVFLKNRIFVYLGETSFALYMVHQIINHFWVNHFQGLMRGNMPMFFISYLLVTMVVAAMGYQFIEMPARKFILKYNFRGISRAVSEVRN
;
A
#
# COMPACT_ATOMS: atom_id res chain seq x y z
N MET A 1 11.32 9.53 -0.58
CA MET A 1 11.66 8.10 -0.53
C MET A 1 11.71 7.42 -1.90
N HIS A 2 10.67 7.52 -2.75
CA HIS A 2 10.69 6.90 -4.09
C HIS A 2 11.93 7.23 -4.93
N VAL A 3 12.25 8.51 -5.09
CA VAL A 3 13.45 8.97 -5.83
C VAL A 3 14.75 8.38 -5.25
N ALA A 4 14.86 8.33 -3.92
CA ALA A 4 16.02 7.74 -3.26
C ALA A 4 16.11 6.23 -3.48
N ALA A 5 14.98 5.52 -3.49
CA ALA A 5 14.93 4.10 -3.81
C ALA A 5 15.33 3.84 -5.28
N VAL A 6 14.87 4.67 -6.21
CA VAL A 6 15.30 4.60 -7.63
C VAL A 6 16.80 4.82 -7.76
N PHE A 7 17.35 5.83 -7.08
CA PHE A 7 18.78 6.09 -7.08
C PHE A 7 19.58 4.91 -6.48
N MET A 8 19.14 4.39 -5.33
CA MET A 8 19.73 3.21 -4.69
C MET A 8 19.72 1.99 -5.63
N PHE A 9 18.60 1.76 -6.34
CA PHE A 9 18.51 0.70 -7.33
C PHE A 9 19.53 0.89 -8.46
N MET A 10 19.64 2.10 -9.03
CA MET A 10 20.61 2.39 -10.09
C MET A 10 22.06 2.16 -9.64
N VAL A 11 22.40 2.53 -8.40
CA VAL A 11 23.76 2.34 -7.85
C VAL A 11 24.06 0.86 -7.60
N LEU A 12 23.14 0.12 -6.97
CA LEU A 12 23.35 -1.28 -6.61
C LEU A 12 23.29 -2.23 -7.81
N MET A 13 22.56 -1.87 -8.86
CA MET A 13 22.38 -2.69 -10.06
C MET A 13 23.30 -2.28 -11.23
N LYS A 14 24.20 -1.31 -11.01
CA LYS A 14 25.08 -0.72 -12.04
C LYS A 14 25.78 -1.73 -12.98
N PRO A 15 26.26 -2.92 -12.56
CA PRO A 15 26.89 -3.88 -13.48
C PRO A 15 25.94 -4.54 -14.49
N HIS A 16 24.62 -4.50 -14.24
CA HIS A 16 23.60 -5.20 -15.02
C HIS A 16 22.47 -4.26 -15.51
N PHE A 17 22.61 -2.95 -15.30
CA PHE A 17 21.56 -1.98 -15.55
C PHE A 17 21.78 -1.26 -16.88
N HIS A 18 20.91 -1.54 -17.85
CA HIS A 18 20.72 -0.69 -19.02
C HIS A 18 19.67 0.38 -18.71
N LEU A 19 19.91 1.62 -19.15
CA LEU A 19 18.92 2.69 -19.01
C LEU A 19 17.62 2.24 -19.71
N PRO A 20 16.49 2.22 -18.98
CA PRO A 20 15.22 1.86 -19.58
C PRO A 20 14.76 2.93 -20.56
N GLU A 21 13.81 2.56 -21.42
CA GLU A 21 13.16 3.49 -22.36
C GLU A 21 12.71 4.78 -21.65
N TRP A 22 12.82 5.91 -22.32
CA TRP A 22 12.44 7.23 -21.77
C TRP A 22 10.98 7.29 -21.32
N THR A 23 10.10 6.51 -21.93
CA THR A 23 8.70 6.33 -21.51
C THR A 23 8.59 5.76 -20.09
N ILE A 24 9.44 4.81 -19.72
CA ILE A 24 9.47 4.19 -18.38
C ILE A 24 10.01 5.19 -17.34
N VAL A 25 11.05 5.93 -17.69
CA VAL A 25 11.58 6.99 -16.82
C VAL A 25 10.51 8.05 -16.58
N LEU A 26 9.87 8.53 -17.65
CA LEU A 26 8.81 9.54 -17.58
C LEU A 26 7.62 9.05 -16.75
N SER A 27 7.22 7.79 -16.89
CA SER A 27 6.09 7.25 -16.11
C SER A 27 6.37 7.20 -14.61
N ASN A 28 7.62 6.91 -14.20
CA ASN A 28 7.99 6.90 -12.79
C ASN A 28 8.13 8.31 -12.21
N ILE A 29 8.66 9.27 -12.99
CA ILE A 29 8.75 10.67 -12.57
C ILE A 29 7.35 11.28 -12.38
N THR A 30 6.43 10.99 -13.30
CA THR A 30 5.05 11.48 -13.24
C THR A 30 4.14 10.63 -12.33
N LEU A 31 4.67 9.55 -11.74
CA LEU A 31 3.94 8.62 -10.88
C LEU A 31 2.72 7.98 -11.56
N VAL A 32 2.76 7.78 -12.89
CA VAL A 32 1.70 7.12 -13.67
C VAL A 32 2.03 5.68 -14.04
N GLN A 33 3.20 5.18 -13.66
CA GLN A 33 3.65 3.82 -13.99
C GLN A 33 2.68 2.73 -13.53
N GLY A 34 1.95 2.95 -12.43
CA GLY A 34 0.93 2.04 -11.88
C GLY A 34 -0.35 1.94 -12.73
N TRP A 35 -0.63 2.94 -13.56
CA TRP A 35 -1.82 2.99 -14.41
C TRP A 35 -1.65 2.20 -15.69
N ILE A 36 -0.42 2.05 -16.17
CA ILE A 36 -0.10 1.35 -17.41
C ILE A 36 -0.12 -0.15 -17.11
N PRO A 37 -1.05 -0.94 -17.68
CA PRO A 37 -1.25 -2.33 -17.29
C PRO A 37 -0.24 -3.26 -17.95
N LEU A 38 1.05 -2.92 -17.84
CA LEU A 38 2.17 -3.65 -18.41
C LEU A 38 3.26 -3.83 -17.35
N PRO A 39 3.73 -5.07 -17.09
CA PRO A 39 4.73 -5.35 -16.07
C PRO A 39 6.00 -4.50 -16.18
N ARG A 40 6.47 -4.24 -17.41
CA ARG A 40 7.66 -3.40 -17.64
C ARG A 40 7.55 -1.98 -17.09
N TYR A 41 6.34 -1.45 -16.89
CA TYR A 41 6.12 -0.14 -16.28
C TYR A 41 5.89 -0.29 -14.77
N ASN A 42 4.94 -1.14 -14.36
CA ASN A 42 4.57 -1.33 -12.95
C ASN A 42 5.72 -1.74 -12.03
N PHE A 43 6.66 -2.53 -12.55
CA PHE A 43 7.79 -3.06 -11.78
C PHE A 43 9.15 -2.49 -12.19
N SER A 44 9.15 -1.42 -12.99
CA SER A 44 10.40 -0.73 -13.35
C SER A 44 11.04 -0.09 -12.12
N PHE A 45 12.38 -0.16 -12.04
CA PHE A 45 13.22 0.28 -10.92
C PHE A 45 12.92 -0.39 -9.58
N ASN A 46 11.71 -0.20 -9.04
CA ASN A 46 11.30 -0.73 -7.76
C ASN A 46 9.91 -1.38 -7.89
N GLY A 47 9.88 -2.71 -7.78
CA GLY A 47 8.67 -3.53 -7.96
C GLY A 47 7.51 -3.23 -7.02
N VAL A 48 7.73 -2.46 -5.96
CA VAL A 48 6.69 -2.05 -5.00
C VAL A 48 6.24 -0.59 -5.17
N ALA A 49 6.86 0.16 -6.07
CA ALA A 49 6.58 1.59 -6.23
C ALA A 49 5.22 1.89 -6.89
N TRP A 50 4.54 0.90 -7.48
CA TRP A 50 3.18 1.06 -8.03
C TRP A 50 2.18 1.58 -6.97
N SER A 51 2.40 1.27 -5.68
CA SER A 51 1.55 1.78 -4.59
C SER A 51 1.63 3.30 -4.45
N ILE A 52 2.79 3.92 -4.71
CA ILE A 52 2.96 5.38 -4.70
C ILE A 52 2.20 6.02 -5.87
N SER A 53 2.14 5.35 -7.02
CA SER A 53 1.31 5.78 -8.14
C SER A 53 -0.18 5.83 -7.73
N ALA A 54 -0.64 4.81 -6.99
CA ALA A 54 -1.99 4.79 -6.43
C ALA A 54 -2.22 5.86 -5.35
N GLU A 55 -1.29 6.04 -4.41
CA GLU A 55 -1.37 7.10 -3.40
C GLU A 55 -1.47 8.48 -4.07
N PHE A 56 -0.60 8.78 -5.02
CA PHE A 56 -0.60 10.05 -5.75
C PHE A 56 -1.92 10.29 -6.49
N ALA A 57 -2.43 9.27 -7.18
CA ALA A 57 -3.75 9.31 -7.80
C ALA A 57 -4.86 9.66 -6.80
N PHE A 58 -4.87 9.02 -5.63
CA PHE A 58 -5.87 9.29 -4.62
C PHE A 58 -5.72 10.64 -3.95
N TYR A 59 -4.52 11.17 -3.78
CA TYR A 59 -4.31 12.55 -3.34
C TYR A 59 -4.91 13.56 -4.33
N LEU A 60 -4.79 13.32 -5.64
CA LEU A 60 -5.42 14.15 -6.66
C LEU A 60 -6.96 14.03 -6.68
N LEU A 61 -7.49 12.81 -6.48
CA LEU A 61 -8.93 12.57 -6.44
C LEU A 61 -9.58 13.01 -5.12
N PHE A 62 -8.82 13.09 -4.03
CA PHE A 62 -9.33 13.30 -2.68
C PHE A 62 -10.22 14.55 -2.54
N PRO A 63 -9.91 15.75 -3.09
CA PRO A 63 -10.79 16.91 -2.97
C PRO A 63 -12.18 16.67 -3.56
N PHE A 64 -12.27 15.98 -4.69
CA PHE A 64 -13.53 15.65 -5.36
C PHE A 64 -14.30 14.57 -4.59
N LEU A 65 -13.60 13.54 -4.12
CA LEU A 65 -14.18 12.47 -3.32
C LEU A 65 -14.65 12.97 -1.94
N ALA A 66 -13.90 13.87 -1.30
CA ALA A 66 -14.21 14.43 0.01
C ALA A 66 -15.37 15.45 -0.01
N SER A 67 -15.63 16.07 -1.17
CA SER A 67 -16.73 17.02 -1.33
C SER A 67 -18.08 16.41 -0.92
N ASN A 68 -18.74 17.01 0.08
CA ASN A 68 -20.00 16.56 0.66
C ASN A 68 -20.02 15.08 1.05
N PHE A 69 -18.87 14.50 1.43
CA PHE A 69 -18.73 13.05 1.58
C PHE A 69 -19.68 12.46 2.64
N SER A 70 -19.93 13.16 3.76
CA SER A 70 -20.85 12.70 4.80
C SER A 70 -22.28 12.42 4.30
N LYS A 71 -22.71 13.09 3.23
CA LYS A 71 -24.03 12.91 2.60
C LYS A 71 -23.97 12.00 1.37
N THR A 72 -22.81 11.90 0.73
CA THR A 72 -22.64 11.27 -0.59
C THR A 72 -21.87 9.95 -0.57
N TRP A 73 -21.38 9.51 0.60
CA TRP A 73 -20.51 8.34 0.70
C TRP A 73 -21.16 7.08 0.13
N HIS A 74 -22.47 6.87 0.32
CA HIS A 74 -23.18 5.67 -0.12
C HIS A 74 -23.06 5.44 -1.63
N TRP A 75 -23.37 6.46 -2.44
CA TRP A 75 -23.32 6.32 -3.89
C TRP A 75 -21.88 6.33 -4.40
N LYS A 76 -20.97 7.11 -3.78
CA LYS A 76 -19.54 7.11 -4.14
C LYS A 76 -18.92 5.73 -3.93
N TRP A 77 -19.25 5.10 -2.81
CA TRP A 77 -18.83 3.73 -2.51
C TRP A 77 -19.49 2.73 -3.47
N MET A 78 -20.80 2.83 -3.72
CA MET A 78 -21.48 1.96 -4.69
C MET A 78 -20.88 2.08 -6.10
N LEU A 79 -20.56 3.30 -6.54
CA LEU A 79 -19.89 3.54 -7.81
C LEU A 79 -18.52 2.85 -7.86
N SER A 80 -17.74 2.89 -6.77
CA SER A 80 -16.47 2.16 -6.72
C SER A 80 -16.64 0.65 -6.82
N VAL A 81 -17.68 0.09 -6.21
CA VAL A 81 -18.02 -1.33 -6.35
C VAL A 81 -18.35 -1.66 -7.80
N VAL A 82 -19.19 -0.85 -8.45
CA VAL A 82 -19.54 -1.04 -9.88
C VAL A 82 -18.30 -0.99 -10.76
N VAL A 83 -17.40 -0.03 -10.55
CA VAL A 83 -16.14 0.08 -11.30
C VAL A 83 -15.28 -1.18 -11.14
N VAL A 84 -15.08 -1.65 -9.91
CA VAL A 84 -14.28 -2.85 -9.64
C VAL A 84 -14.92 -4.10 -10.25
N VAL A 85 -16.23 -4.29 -10.07
CA VAL A 85 -16.98 -5.41 -10.67
C VAL A 85 -16.89 -5.39 -12.19
N LEU A 86 -17.00 -4.21 -12.81
CA LEU A 86 -16.84 -4.05 -14.25
C LEU A 86 -15.43 -4.43 -14.70
N MET A 87 -14.39 -4.02 -13.97
CA MET A 87 -13.00 -4.40 -14.29
C MET A 87 -12.80 -5.92 -14.20
N ILE A 88 -13.34 -6.57 -13.17
CA ILE A 88 -13.31 -8.04 -13.01
C ILE A 88 -14.04 -8.71 -14.19
N ALA A 89 -15.23 -8.22 -14.54
CA ALA A 89 -16.02 -8.74 -15.65
C ALA A 89 -15.31 -8.59 -17.00
N LEU A 90 -14.67 -7.44 -17.26
CA LEU A 90 -13.88 -7.22 -18.47
C LEU A 90 -12.68 -8.17 -18.54
N CYS A 91 -11.94 -8.35 -17.44
CA CYS A 91 -10.85 -9.32 -17.40
C CYS A 91 -11.33 -10.74 -17.73
N GLN A 92 -12.51 -11.10 -17.23
CA GLN A 92 -13.13 -12.40 -17.49
C GLN A 92 -13.58 -12.55 -18.95
N ILE A 93 -14.27 -11.55 -19.51
CA ILE A 93 -14.76 -11.55 -20.90
C ILE A 93 -13.61 -11.68 -21.89
N TYR A 94 -12.53 -10.90 -21.68
CA TYR A 94 -11.35 -10.92 -22.53
C TYR A 94 -10.35 -12.03 -22.17
N ARG A 95 -10.67 -12.90 -21.20
CA ARG A 95 -9.82 -14.01 -20.74
C ARG A 95 -8.39 -13.58 -20.42
N ILE A 96 -8.26 -12.45 -19.74
CA ILE A 96 -6.96 -11.93 -19.33
C ILE A 96 -6.32 -12.90 -18.32
N ASP A 97 -5.09 -13.30 -18.60
CA ASP A 97 -4.35 -14.23 -17.75
C ASP A 97 -3.88 -13.58 -16.44
N SER A 98 -3.66 -14.43 -15.43
CA SER A 98 -2.93 -14.06 -14.22
C SER A 98 -1.48 -13.68 -14.56
N TYR A 99 -0.82 -12.98 -13.63
CA TYR A 99 0.56 -12.53 -13.83
C TYR A 99 1.50 -13.66 -14.24
N ASN A 100 2.19 -13.47 -15.37
CA ASN A 100 3.29 -14.30 -15.80
C ASN A 100 4.57 -13.43 -15.89
N PRO A 101 5.60 -13.69 -15.08
CA PRO A 101 6.82 -12.89 -15.08
C PRO A 101 7.63 -12.98 -16.38
N THR A 102 7.39 -13.99 -17.23
CA THR A 102 8.10 -14.15 -18.50
C THR A 102 7.40 -13.45 -19.67
N VAL A 103 6.17 -12.96 -19.47
CA VAL A 103 5.37 -12.34 -20.52
C VAL A 103 5.11 -10.89 -20.16
N ASN A 104 5.59 -9.98 -21.02
CA ASN A 104 5.29 -8.56 -20.88
C ASN A 104 3.93 -8.22 -21.52
N GLY A 105 2.87 -8.78 -20.95
CA GLY A 105 1.49 -8.62 -21.40
C GLY A 105 0.59 -8.07 -20.31
N VAL A 106 -0.61 -7.64 -20.73
CA VAL A 106 -1.67 -7.24 -19.80
C VAL A 106 -2.09 -8.47 -18.99
N SER A 107 -2.21 -8.30 -17.67
CA SER A 107 -2.62 -9.36 -16.75
C SER A 107 -3.61 -8.85 -15.70
N THR A 108 -4.34 -9.78 -15.08
CA THR A 108 -5.24 -9.48 -13.95
C THR A 108 -4.49 -8.80 -12.81
N PHE A 109 -3.22 -9.13 -12.57
CA PHE A 109 -2.40 -8.46 -11.57
C PHE A 109 -2.17 -6.98 -11.90
N THR A 110 -1.85 -6.68 -13.16
CA THR A 110 -1.59 -5.31 -13.59
C THR A 110 -2.85 -4.45 -13.67
N LEU A 111 -4.02 -5.08 -13.84
CA LEU A 111 -5.32 -4.40 -13.94
C LEU A 111 -6.08 -4.33 -12.62
N LEU A 112 -6.10 -5.42 -11.84
CA LEU A 112 -6.96 -5.57 -10.66
C LEU A 112 -6.21 -5.36 -9.33
N TYR A 113 -4.87 -5.31 -9.35
CA TYR A 113 -4.07 -5.09 -8.14
C TYR A 113 -3.24 -3.79 -8.19
N THR A 114 -2.39 -3.62 -9.21
CA THR A 114 -1.49 -2.45 -9.25
C THR A 114 -2.17 -1.17 -9.73
N ASN A 115 -3.25 -1.30 -10.51
CA ASN A 115 -3.94 -0.16 -11.11
C ASN A 115 -4.73 0.63 -10.05
N PRO A 116 -4.55 1.95 -9.92
CA PRO A 116 -5.27 2.76 -8.93
C PRO A 116 -6.79 2.70 -9.05
N VAL A 117 -7.34 2.49 -10.25
CA VAL A 117 -8.79 2.38 -10.47
C VAL A 117 -9.36 1.18 -9.74
N ALA A 118 -8.66 0.04 -9.76
CA ALA A 118 -9.09 -1.16 -9.04
C ALA A 118 -8.98 -1.03 -7.51
N ARG A 119 -8.30 0.02 -7.02
CA ARG A 119 -8.02 0.28 -5.60
C ARG A 119 -8.90 1.39 -5.00
N VAL A 120 -9.77 1.99 -5.82
CA VAL A 120 -10.61 3.14 -5.41
C VAL A 120 -11.62 2.75 -4.34
N MET A 121 -12.08 1.49 -4.34
CA MET A 121 -13.02 0.99 -3.35
C MET A 121 -12.39 0.93 -1.96
N GLU A 122 -11.14 0.48 -1.83
CA GLU A 122 -10.38 0.45 -0.59
C GLU A 122 -10.16 1.87 -0.06
N PHE A 123 -9.82 2.80 -0.95
CA PHE A 123 -9.63 4.21 -0.59
C PHE A 123 -10.91 4.84 -0.03
N ILE A 124 -12.03 4.69 -0.73
CA ILE A 124 -13.33 5.21 -0.26
C ILE A 124 -13.77 4.50 1.01
N SER A 125 -13.51 3.20 1.15
CA SER A 125 -13.79 2.46 2.38
C SER A 125 -13.02 3.04 3.58
N GLY A 126 -11.77 3.44 3.41
CA GLY A 126 -11.02 4.19 4.42
C GLY A 126 -11.67 5.52 4.81
N MET A 127 -12.21 6.26 3.82
CA MET A 127 -12.97 7.49 4.10
C MET A 127 -14.27 7.20 4.87
N VAL A 128 -14.97 6.11 4.55
CA VAL A 128 -16.16 5.66 5.29
C VAL A 128 -15.78 5.28 6.72
N VAL A 129 -14.69 4.53 6.92
CA VAL A 129 -14.14 4.20 8.24
C VAL A 129 -13.91 5.46 9.07
N TYR A 130 -13.38 6.53 8.48
CA TYR A 130 -13.23 7.80 9.17
C TYR A 130 -14.57 8.42 9.63
N LEU A 131 -15.62 8.36 8.82
CA LEU A 131 -16.96 8.81 9.23
C LEU A 131 -17.51 7.99 10.39
N ILE A 132 -17.29 6.67 10.36
CA ILE A 132 -17.69 5.76 11.45
C ILE A 132 -16.90 6.09 12.71
N PHE A 133 -15.58 6.22 12.59
CA PHE A 133 -14.68 6.60 13.68
C PHE A 133 -15.14 7.88 14.39
N LYS A 134 -15.52 8.93 13.64
CA LYS A 134 -16.02 10.18 14.22
C LYS A 134 -17.25 9.97 15.10
N LYS A 135 -18.14 9.04 14.74
CA LYS A 135 -19.36 8.72 15.51
C LYS A 135 -19.08 7.84 16.73
N ILE A 136 -18.16 6.87 16.62
CA ILE A 136 -17.94 5.89 17.68
C ILE A 136 -16.84 6.27 18.68
N SER A 137 -15.87 7.10 18.28
CA SER A 137 -14.74 7.51 19.13
C SER A 137 -15.16 8.29 20.38
N GLN A 138 -16.30 8.99 20.30
CA GLN A 138 -16.88 9.73 21.43
C GLN A 138 -17.67 8.85 22.40
N ARG A 139 -17.95 7.60 22.06
CA ARG A 139 -18.71 6.68 22.93
C ARG A 139 -17.78 6.03 23.96
N ASN A 140 -18.32 5.80 25.16
CA ASN A 140 -17.64 4.98 26.17
C ASN A 140 -17.68 3.51 25.74
N PHE A 141 -16.57 3.05 25.16
CA PHE A 141 -16.41 1.67 24.74
C PHE A 141 -15.80 0.83 25.87
N ASN A 142 -16.40 -0.31 26.20
CA ASN A 142 -15.85 -1.23 27.18
C ASN A 142 -14.50 -1.78 26.68
N ALA A 143 -13.43 -1.63 27.47
CA ALA A 143 -12.09 -2.08 27.12
C ALA A 143 -12.01 -3.60 26.88
N LEU A 144 -12.79 -4.41 27.62
CA LEU A 144 -12.86 -5.85 27.40
C LEU A 144 -13.46 -6.16 26.03
N LEU A 145 -14.60 -5.54 25.71
CA LEU A 145 -15.25 -5.72 24.41
C LEU A 145 -14.35 -5.25 23.26
N ALA A 146 -13.67 -4.10 23.39
CA ALA A 146 -12.70 -3.63 22.40
C ALA A 146 -11.58 -4.65 22.19
N THR A 147 -11.04 -5.22 23.27
CA THR A 147 -9.99 -6.24 23.21
C THR A 147 -10.47 -7.52 22.53
N ILE A 148 -11.68 -7.98 22.84
CA ILE A 148 -12.29 -9.16 22.19
C ILE A 148 -12.42 -8.91 20.69
N ILE A 149 -12.92 -7.74 20.27
CA ILE A 149 -13.06 -7.40 18.86
C ILE A 149 -11.68 -7.29 18.19
N GLU A 150 -10.69 -6.64 18.81
CA GLU A 150 -9.31 -6.57 18.29
C GLU A 150 -8.72 -7.96 18.06
N VAL A 151 -8.80 -8.84 19.06
CA VAL A 151 -8.30 -10.22 18.96
C VAL A 151 -9.06 -11.02 17.91
N ALA A 152 -10.39 -10.88 17.84
CA ALA A 152 -11.20 -11.56 16.84
C ALA A 152 -10.84 -11.11 15.40
N LEU A 153 -10.61 -9.82 15.18
CA LEU A 153 -10.18 -9.28 13.89
C LEU A 153 -8.78 -9.76 13.51
N ILE A 154 -7.84 -9.77 14.46
CA ILE A 154 -6.49 -10.31 14.24
C ILE A 154 -6.56 -11.80 13.92
N ALA A 155 -7.37 -12.57 14.65
CA ALA A 155 -7.57 -14.00 14.40
C ALA A 155 -8.22 -14.25 13.04
N ALA A 156 -9.22 -13.44 12.65
CA ALA A 156 -9.85 -13.54 11.34
C ALA A 156 -8.87 -13.25 10.19
N ILE A 157 -8.04 -12.20 10.32
CA ILE A 157 -7.00 -11.90 9.33
C ILE A 157 -5.95 -13.02 9.29
N SER A 158 -5.55 -13.53 10.45
CA SER A 158 -4.58 -14.64 10.54
C SER A 158 -5.14 -15.91 9.90
N ALA A 159 -6.40 -16.25 10.16
CA ALA A 159 -7.08 -17.37 9.51
C ALA A 159 -7.16 -17.15 8.00
N MET A 160 -7.47 -15.95 7.54
CA MET A 160 -7.51 -15.63 6.12
C MET A 160 -6.13 -15.80 5.44
N ILE A 161 -5.04 -15.45 6.15
CA ILE A 161 -3.66 -15.67 5.68
C ILE A 161 -3.33 -17.16 5.66
N VAL A 162 -3.72 -17.94 6.66
CA VAL A 162 -3.43 -19.39 6.71
C VAL A 162 -4.24 -20.15 5.66
N TYR A 163 -5.52 -19.83 5.50
CA TYR A 163 -6.44 -20.47 4.57
C TYR A 163 -6.54 -19.76 3.22
N TRP A 164 -5.54 -18.95 2.86
CA TRP A 164 -5.56 -18.13 1.64
C TRP A 164 -5.78 -18.98 0.37
N ARG A 165 -5.24 -20.20 0.35
CA ARG A 165 -5.34 -21.10 -0.80
C ARG A 165 -6.77 -21.63 -0.97
N GLN A 166 -7.40 -22.08 0.11
CA GLN A 166 -8.78 -22.54 0.09
C GLN A 166 -9.75 -21.42 -0.29
N ILE A 167 -9.49 -20.20 0.21
CA ILE A 167 -10.27 -19.01 -0.15
C ILE A 167 -10.08 -18.67 -1.63
N TYR A 168 -8.85 -18.80 -2.16
CA TYR A 168 -8.56 -18.59 -3.57
C TYR A 168 -9.26 -19.62 -4.46
N ASP A 169 -9.17 -20.90 -4.12
CA ASP A 169 -9.78 -21.99 -4.88
C ASP A 169 -11.31 -21.84 -4.93
N ALA A 170 -11.95 -21.52 -3.79
CA ALA A 170 -13.38 -21.24 -3.75
C ALA A 170 -13.80 -20.00 -4.57
N ALA A 171 -12.94 -18.97 -4.62
CA ALA A 171 -13.18 -17.80 -5.47
C ALA A 171 -12.94 -18.11 -6.95
N PHE A 172 -12.04 -19.03 -7.25
CA PHE A 172 -11.70 -19.47 -8.60
C PHE A 172 -12.88 -20.21 -9.25
N ASP A 173 -13.66 -20.97 -8.48
CA ASP A 173 -14.90 -21.60 -8.92
C ASP A 173 -15.94 -20.59 -9.44
N VAL A 174 -15.91 -19.35 -8.93
CA VAL A 174 -16.75 -18.25 -9.46
C VAL A 174 -16.15 -17.69 -10.74
N SER A 175 -14.91 -17.22 -10.67
CA SER A 175 -14.09 -16.89 -11.85
C SER A 175 -12.64 -16.66 -11.46
N ARG A 176 -11.72 -16.92 -12.40
CA ARG A 176 -10.29 -16.61 -12.22
C ARG A 176 -10.02 -15.15 -11.91
N SER A 177 -10.68 -14.23 -12.62
CA SER A 177 -10.49 -12.78 -12.41
C SER A 177 -10.95 -12.33 -11.02
N PHE A 178 -12.06 -12.92 -10.53
CA PHE A 178 -12.53 -12.67 -9.17
C PHE A 178 -11.58 -13.24 -8.12
N ALA A 179 -11.05 -14.45 -8.33
CA ALA A 179 -10.08 -15.05 -7.42
C ALA A 179 -8.80 -14.21 -7.28
N ASP A 180 -8.28 -13.70 -8.40
CA ASP A 180 -7.10 -12.83 -8.40
C ASP A 180 -7.39 -11.51 -7.67
N TRP A 181 -8.53 -10.87 -7.93
CA TRP A 181 -8.93 -9.67 -7.17
C TRP A 181 -9.13 -9.97 -5.68
N GLN A 182 -9.80 -11.07 -5.34
CA GLN A 182 -10.07 -11.48 -3.96
C GLN A 182 -8.78 -11.72 -3.19
N LYS A 183 -7.77 -12.31 -3.83
CA LYS A 183 -6.45 -12.55 -3.25
C LYS A 183 -5.76 -11.25 -2.81
N PHE A 184 -5.85 -10.21 -3.63
CA PHE A 184 -5.07 -8.98 -3.41
C PHE A 184 -5.84 -7.85 -2.73
N CYS A 185 -7.15 -7.79 -2.96
CA CYS A 185 -8.01 -6.66 -2.58
C CYS A 185 -9.12 -7.10 -1.62
N GLY A 186 -9.67 -8.30 -1.81
CA GLY A 186 -10.74 -8.88 -0.99
C GLY A 186 -10.62 -8.76 0.54
N PRO A 187 -9.42 -8.75 1.16
CA PRO A 187 -9.29 -8.65 2.62
C PRO A 187 -9.59 -7.26 3.19
N PHE A 188 -9.77 -6.24 2.34
CA PHE A 188 -9.90 -4.85 2.77
C PHE A 188 -10.97 -4.58 3.86
N PRO A 189 -12.12 -5.28 3.96
CA PRO A 189 -13.10 -5.00 5.00
C PRO A 189 -12.57 -5.35 6.40
N LEU A 190 -11.83 -6.46 6.52
CA LEU A 190 -11.21 -6.88 7.78
C LEU A 190 -10.13 -5.89 8.22
N TYR A 191 -9.27 -5.46 7.28
CA TYR A 191 -8.28 -4.41 7.56
C TYR A 191 -8.93 -3.08 7.92
N SER A 192 -10.01 -2.69 7.23
CA SER A 192 -10.78 -1.47 7.53
C SER A 192 -11.35 -1.49 8.95
N ALA A 193 -11.93 -2.62 9.36
CA ALA A 193 -12.44 -2.81 10.73
C ALA A 193 -11.32 -2.82 11.77
N LEU A 194 -10.17 -3.46 11.47
CA LEU A 194 -9.02 -3.48 12.38
C LEU A 194 -8.45 -2.07 12.59
N ILE A 195 -8.26 -1.32 11.49
CA ILE A 195 -7.80 0.07 11.54
C ILE A 195 -8.77 0.92 12.36
N LEU A 196 -10.08 0.74 12.18
CA LEU A 196 -11.09 1.44 12.97
C LEU A 196 -10.94 1.16 14.48
N MET A 197 -10.76 -0.10 14.87
CA MET A 197 -10.60 -0.48 16.27
C MET A 197 -9.32 0.06 16.88
N PHE A 198 -8.21 0.01 16.15
CA PHE A 198 -6.94 0.61 16.59
C PHE A 198 -7.01 2.14 16.68
N ALA A 199 -7.74 2.79 15.78
CA ALA A 199 -7.99 4.23 15.86
C ALA A 199 -8.82 4.61 17.11
N VAL A 200 -9.84 3.81 17.45
CA VAL A 200 -10.58 3.96 18.71
C VAL A 200 -9.67 3.75 19.92
N GLY A 201 -8.77 2.77 19.84
CA GLY A 201 -7.61 2.67 20.72
C GLY A 201 -7.93 2.34 22.18
N ARG A 202 -9.04 1.64 22.45
CA ARG A 202 -9.55 1.31 23.78
C ARG A 202 -9.21 -0.11 24.26
N GLY A 203 -8.88 -1.04 23.35
CA GLY A 203 -8.52 -2.40 23.73
C GLY A 203 -7.07 -2.55 24.18
N ARG A 204 -6.77 -3.67 24.85
CA ARG A 204 -5.43 -3.93 25.41
C ARG A 204 -4.37 -4.09 24.32
N VAL A 205 -4.74 -4.61 23.14
CA VAL A 205 -3.81 -4.74 22.01
C VAL A 205 -3.44 -3.35 21.51
N SER A 206 -4.43 -2.46 21.34
CA SER A 206 -4.18 -1.06 21.00
C SER A 206 -3.26 -0.37 22.01
N VAL A 207 -3.48 -0.57 23.31
CA VAL A 207 -2.63 0.03 24.36
C VAL A 207 -1.19 -0.48 24.28
N PHE A 208 -1.00 -1.78 24.04
CA PHE A 208 0.33 -2.36 23.85
C PHE A 208 1.05 -1.77 22.62
N LEU A 209 0.33 -1.64 21.50
CA LEU A 209 0.88 -1.09 20.25
C LEU A 209 1.17 0.41 20.30
N LYS A 210 0.68 1.15 21.31
CA LYS A 210 1.05 2.55 21.56
C LYS A 210 2.46 2.72 22.13
N ASN A 211 3.17 1.64 22.47
CA ASN A 211 4.56 1.74 22.91
C ASN A 211 5.43 2.40 21.83
N ARG A 212 6.35 3.28 22.26
CA ARG A 212 7.28 4.03 21.39
C ARG A 212 7.97 3.18 20.34
N ILE A 213 8.30 1.93 20.66
CA ILE A 213 9.00 1.02 19.73
C ILE A 213 8.07 0.68 18.55
N PHE A 214 6.83 0.28 18.82
CA PHE A 214 5.87 -0.07 17.76
C PHE A 214 5.45 1.15 16.95
N VAL A 215 5.30 2.31 17.59
CA VAL A 215 5.04 3.57 16.87
C VAL A 215 6.20 3.89 15.94
N TYR A 216 7.44 3.82 16.42
CA TYR A 216 8.62 4.07 15.59
C TYR A 216 8.77 3.09 14.41
N LEU A 217 8.52 1.80 14.65
CA LEU A 217 8.50 0.78 13.60
C LEU A 217 7.39 1.07 12.57
N GLY A 218 6.23 1.53 13.04
CA GLY A 218 5.12 1.97 12.19
C GLY A 218 5.50 3.18 11.33
N GLU A 219 6.14 4.20 11.91
CA GLU A 219 6.61 5.38 11.16
C GLU A 219 7.70 5.04 10.14
N THR A 220 8.58 4.07 10.46
CA THR A 220 9.64 3.60 9.56
C THR A 220 9.12 2.60 8.51
N SER A 221 7.89 2.10 8.64
CA SER A 221 7.37 1.00 7.82
C SER A 221 7.29 1.34 6.33
N PHE A 222 7.00 2.60 5.98
CA PHE A 222 6.99 3.03 4.58
C PHE A 222 8.40 3.01 3.97
N ALA A 223 9.40 3.48 4.72
CA ALA A 223 10.81 3.38 4.30
C ALA A 223 11.22 1.92 4.09
N LEU A 224 10.85 1.04 5.03
CA LEU A 224 11.08 -0.41 4.95
C LEU A 224 10.44 -1.01 3.70
N TYR A 225 9.16 -0.70 3.47
CA TYR A 225 8.43 -1.11 2.29
C TYR A 225 9.14 -0.66 1.01
N MET A 226 9.68 0.55 0.96
CA MET A 226 10.34 1.06 -0.24
C MET A 226 11.70 0.42 -0.54
N VAL A 227 12.45 -0.05 0.45
CA VAL A 227 13.81 -0.57 0.25
C VAL A 227 13.90 -2.08 0.19
N HIS A 228 12.95 -2.82 0.78
CA HIS A 228 13.09 -4.27 0.98
C HIS A 228 13.29 -5.06 -0.31
N GLN A 229 12.57 -4.76 -1.39
CA GLN A 229 12.75 -5.49 -2.67
C GLN A 229 14.13 -5.23 -3.30
N ILE A 230 14.62 -4.00 -3.23
CA ILE A 230 15.93 -3.62 -3.77
C ILE A 230 17.03 -4.36 -3.00
N ILE A 231 16.93 -4.36 -1.68
CA ILE A 231 17.87 -5.05 -0.80
C ILE A 231 17.77 -6.56 -1.02
N ASN A 232 16.56 -7.12 -1.12
CA ASN A 232 16.35 -8.56 -1.37
C ASN A 232 17.00 -9.00 -2.68
N HIS A 233 16.80 -8.25 -3.76
CA HIS A 233 17.43 -8.55 -5.05
C HIS A 233 18.96 -8.53 -4.95
N PHE A 234 19.52 -7.50 -4.29
CA PHE A 234 20.95 -7.44 -4.03
C PHE A 234 21.42 -8.62 -3.17
N TRP A 235 20.68 -8.96 -2.11
CA TRP A 235 21.04 -9.98 -1.12
C TRP A 235 21.07 -11.37 -1.74
N VAL A 236 20.04 -11.73 -2.51
CA VAL A 236 19.94 -13.02 -3.21
C VAL A 236 21.08 -13.18 -4.22
N ASN A 237 21.49 -12.13 -4.92
CA ASN A 237 22.54 -12.23 -5.95
C ASN A 237 23.96 -12.32 -5.37
N HIS A 238 24.23 -11.71 -4.22
CA HIS A 238 25.59 -11.64 -3.64
C HIS A 238 25.83 -12.66 -2.53
N PHE A 239 24.79 -13.12 -1.84
CA PHE A 239 24.90 -14.02 -0.68
C PHE A 239 24.28 -15.41 -0.92
N GLN A 240 24.33 -15.91 -2.17
CA GLN A 240 23.80 -17.24 -2.53
C GLN A 240 24.42 -18.37 -1.71
N GLY A 241 25.70 -18.28 -1.37
CA GLY A 241 26.39 -19.26 -0.52
C GLY A 241 25.77 -19.34 0.89
N LEU A 242 25.46 -18.19 1.49
CA LEU A 242 24.80 -18.12 2.78
C LEU A 242 23.34 -18.60 2.69
N MET A 243 22.63 -18.25 1.62
CA MET A 243 21.26 -18.72 1.37
C MET A 243 21.17 -20.25 1.33
N ARG A 244 22.12 -20.91 0.63
CA ARG A 244 22.16 -22.37 0.50
C ARG A 244 22.74 -23.07 1.73
N GLY A 245 23.73 -22.48 2.40
CA GLY A 245 24.43 -23.08 3.52
C GLY A 245 23.82 -22.82 4.90
N ASN A 246 23.17 -21.67 5.11
CA ASN A 246 22.55 -21.28 6.37
C ASN A 246 21.40 -20.28 6.15
N MET A 247 20.24 -20.82 5.73
CA MET A 247 19.05 -20.03 5.43
C MET A 247 18.55 -19.14 6.58
N PRO A 248 18.56 -19.59 7.87
CA PRO A 248 18.21 -18.72 8.99
C PRO A 248 19.13 -17.49 9.09
N MET A 249 20.45 -17.68 8.98
CA MET A 249 21.40 -16.56 9.02
C MET A 249 21.24 -15.63 7.82
N PHE A 250 20.99 -16.17 6.62
CA PHE A 250 20.67 -15.37 5.44
C PHE A 250 19.46 -14.46 5.69
N PHE A 251 18.38 -15.01 6.25
CA PHE A 251 17.16 -14.25 6.51
C PHE A 251 17.33 -13.21 7.62
N ILE A 252 17.98 -13.56 8.73
CA ILE A 252 18.22 -12.64 9.85
C ILE A 252 19.12 -11.48 9.40
N SER A 253 20.21 -11.77 8.69
CA SER A 253 21.12 -10.73 8.18
C SER A 253 20.43 -9.81 7.16
N TYR A 254 19.65 -10.37 6.23
CA TYR A 254 18.80 -9.61 5.31
C TYR A 254 17.85 -8.67 6.06
N LEU A 255 17.13 -9.19 7.05
CA LEU A 255 16.14 -8.43 7.82
C LEU A 255 16.81 -7.27 8.56
N LEU A 256 17.92 -7.54 9.25
CA LEU A 256 18.67 -6.53 9.99
C LEU A 256 19.19 -5.43 9.07
N VAL A 257 19.82 -5.79 7.94
CA VAL A 257 20.31 -4.81 6.97
C VAL A 257 19.16 -3.98 6.40
N THR A 258 18.04 -4.62 6.06
CA THR A 258 16.86 -3.93 5.54
C THR A 258 16.29 -2.95 6.56
N MET A 259 16.18 -3.34 7.84
CA MET A 259 15.73 -2.46 8.91
C MET A 259 16.67 -1.27 9.14
N VAL A 260 17.99 -1.49 9.11
CA VAL A 260 18.98 -0.41 9.27
C VAL A 260 18.89 0.57 8.11
N VAL A 261 18.87 0.10 6.87
CA VAL A 261 18.76 0.97 5.68
C VAL A 261 17.42 1.73 5.69
N ALA A 262 16.33 1.07 6.07
CA ALA A 262 15.03 1.71 6.21
C ALA A 262 15.04 2.82 7.28
N ALA A 263 15.61 2.55 8.45
CA ALA A 263 15.75 3.53 9.53
C ALA A 263 16.62 4.73 9.09
N MET A 264 17.73 4.49 8.39
CA MET A 264 18.56 5.55 7.83
C MET A 264 17.78 6.38 6.80
N GLY A 265 17.09 5.74 5.86
CA GLY A 265 16.27 6.43 4.88
C GLY A 265 15.16 7.26 5.53
N TYR A 266 14.49 6.72 6.55
CA TYR A 266 13.48 7.44 7.31
C TYR A 266 14.07 8.69 8.00
N GLN A 267 15.17 8.56 8.73
CA GLN A 267 15.78 9.65 9.50
C GLN A 267 16.44 10.73 8.62
N PHE A 268 17.10 10.33 7.53
CA PHE A 268 17.92 11.25 6.72
C PHE A 268 17.22 11.75 5.46
N ILE A 269 16.15 11.10 5.01
CA ILE A 269 15.45 11.47 3.77
C ILE A 269 14.02 11.88 4.07
N GLU A 270 13.26 11.00 4.71
CA GLU A 270 11.82 11.21 4.91
C GLU A 270 11.54 12.33 5.93
N MET A 271 12.15 12.25 7.11
CA MET A 271 11.95 13.23 8.17
C MET A 271 12.40 14.65 7.79
N PRO A 272 13.56 14.87 7.15
CA PRO A 272 13.96 16.19 6.66
C PRO A 272 13.04 16.72 5.57
N ALA A 273 12.64 15.87 4.60
CA ALA A 273 11.70 16.27 3.55
C ALA A 273 10.33 16.66 4.13
N ARG A 274 9.81 15.89 5.11
CA ARG A 274 8.56 16.20 5.81
C ARG A 274 8.64 17.54 6.54
N LYS A 275 9.73 17.78 7.29
CA LYS A 275 9.96 19.06 7.98
C LYS A 275 10.04 20.23 6.99
N PHE A 276 10.70 20.03 5.86
CA PHE A 276 10.79 21.03 4.79
C PHE A 276 9.39 21.37 4.23
N ILE A 277 8.61 20.38 3.81
CA ILE A 277 7.26 20.58 3.24
C ILE A 277 6.36 21.33 4.22
N LEU A 278 6.31 20.92 5.49
CA LEU A 278 5.47 21.56 6.50
C LEU A 278 5.89 23.02 6.76
N LYS A 279 7.19 23.32 6.76
CA LYS A 279 7.70 24.69 6.97
C LYS A 279 7.23 25.68 5.90
N TYR A 280 7.10 25.24 4.65
CA TYR A 280 6.67 26.11 3.54
C TYR A 280 5.14 26.17 3.38
N ASN A 281 4.43 25.06 3.60
CA ASN A 281 2.98 25.01 3.38
C ASN A 281 2.20 25.86 4.42
N PHE A 282 2.66 25.92 5.67
CA PHE A 282 2.03 26.78 6.69
C PHE A 282 2.32 28.28 6.52
N ARG A 283 3.45 28.66 5.90
CA ARG A 283 3.75 30.07 5.59
C ARG A 283 2.91 30.62 4.45
N GLY A 284 2.57 29.79 3.45
CA GLY A 284 1.72 30.18 2.32
C GLY A 284 0.24 30.34 2.69
N ILE A 285 -0.32 29.39 3.45
CA ILE A 285 -1.73 29.43 3.89
C ILE A 285 -1.96 30.56 4.90
N SER A 286 -1.02 30.80 5.82
CA SER A 286 -1.10 31.93 6.76
C SER A 286 -1.12 33.30 6.06
N ARG A 287 -0.38 33.46 4.95
CA ARG A 287 -0.37 34.70 4.16
C ARG A 287 -1.65 34.88 3.34
N ALA A 288 -2.12 33.83 2.68
CA ALA A 288 -3.36 33.88 1.91
C ALA A 288 -4.59 34.16 2.80
N VAL A 289 -4.61 33.65 4.04
CA VAL A 289 -5.68 33.93 5.01
C VAL A 289 -5.58 35.35 5.59
N SER A 290 -4.38 35.96 5.66
CA SER A 290 -4.23 37.36 6.09
C SER A 290 -4.55 38.37 4.99
N GLU A 291 -4.32 38.05 3.71
CA GLU A 291 -4.60 38.93 2.57
C GLU A 291 -6.09 38.99 2.22
N VAL A 292 -6.88 37.96 2.54
CA VAL A 292 -8.36 37.97 2.39
C VAL A 292 -9.05 38.71 3.55
N ARG A 293 -8.31 39.11 4.58
CA ARG A 293 -8.83 39.75 5.80
C ARG A 293 -8.53 41.24 5.90
N ASN A 294 -7.84 41.81 4.90
CA ASN A 294 -7.61 43.25 4.71
C ASN A 294 -8.30 43.70 3.43
#